data_AF-A0AAF0EWV0-F1
#
_entry.id   AF-A0AAF0EWV0-F1
#
_cell.length_a   1.000
_cell.length_b   1.000
_cell.length_c   1.000
_cell.angle_alpha   90.00
_cell.angle_beta   90.00
_cell.angle_gamma   90.00
#
_symmetry.space_group_name_H-M   'P 1'
#
loop_
_entity.id
_entity.type
_entity.pdbx_description
1 polymer ?
#
loop_
_entity_poly.entity_id
_entity_poly.type
_entity_poly.pdbx_seq_one_letter_code
_entity_poly.pdbx_strand_id
1 'polypeptide(L)'
;MGPLSVQSHLVMQNGQSLTEIVPADGQPDSEALGIKFSMLKSQREYVLKFYLPGFDLDGIALTTKGFNKRTLHLIANRWDADGSVQFDRRITFSADASLTSIRARFENQTLHVTIPRKLA
;
A
#
# COMPACT_ATOMS: atom_id res chain seq x y z
N MET A 1 10.55 -12.37 -13.54
CA MET A 1 9.46 -11.84 -12.69
C MET A 1 8.59 -10.94 -13.55
N GLY A 2 7.35 -11.34 -13.85
CA GLY A 2 6.41 -10.59 -14.69
C GLY A 2 5.60 -9.56 -13.88
N PRO A 3 4.88 -8.64 -14.55
CA PRO A 3 4.02 -7.67 -13.87
C PRO A 3 2.81 -8.36 -13.22
N LEU A 4 2.47 -7.96 -11.98
CA LEU A 4 1.31 -8.46 -11.25
C LEU A 4 0.01 -7.89 -11.84
N SER A 5 -0.93 -8.78 -12.16
CA SER A 5 -2.30 -8.42 -12.55
C SER A 5 -3.07 -7.91 -11.33
N VAL A 6 -3.81 -6.82 -11.50
CA VAL A 6 -4.72 -6.24 -10.49
C VAL A 6 -6.10 -6.17 -11.10
N GLN A 7 -7.13 -6.61 -10.36
CA GLN A 7 -8.52 -6.41 -10.75
C GLN A 7 -9.03 -5.11 -10.12
N SER A 8 -9.69 -4.29 -10.93
CA SER A 8 -10.34 -3.07 -10.43
C SER A 8 -11.84 -3.34 -10.31
N HIS A 9 -12.35 -3.26 -9.09
CA HIS A 9 -13.78 -3.31 -8.82
C HIS A 9 -14.31 -1.90 -8.54
N LEU A 10 -15.41 -1.55 -9.17
CA LEU A 10 -16.11 -0.29 -8.88
C LEU A 10 -17.03 -0.52 -7.68
N VAL A 11 -16.73 0.14 -6.57
CA VAL A 11 -17.51 0.06 -5.33
C VAL A 11 -18.21 1.40 -5.11
N MET A 12 -19.51 1.35 -4.81
CA MET A 12 -20.28 2.54 -4.44
C MET A 12 -20.33 2.64 -2.91
N GLN A 13 -19.67 3.66 -2.33
CA GLN A 13 -19.82 4.01 -0.92
C GLN A 13 -20.29 5.46 -0.80
N ASN A 14 -21.37 5.70 -0.04
CA ASN A 14 -21.95 7.02 0.24
C ASN A 14 -22.22 7.87 -1.02
N GLY A 15 -22.69 7.25 -2.10
CA GLY A 15 -22.96 7.93 -3.37
C GLY A 15 -21.72 8.33 -4.16
N GLN A 16 -20.52 7.93 -3.71
CA GLN A 16 -19.27 8.12 -4.43
C GLN A 16 -18.81 6.81 -5.07
N SER A 17 -18.42 6.90 -6.33
CA SER A 17 -17.85 5.79 -7.10
C SER A 17 -16.36 5.69 -6.80
N LEU A 18 -15.95 4.64 -6.09
CA LEU A 18 -14.57 4.36 -5.71
C LEU A 18 -14.06 3.14 -6.47
N THR A 19 -12.89 3.25 -7.08
CA THR A 19 -12.22 2.11 -7.69
C THR A 19 -11.38 1.41 -6.64
N GLU A 20 -11.90 0.29 -6.12
CA GLU A 20 -11.14 -0.59 -5.25
C GLU A 20 -10.23 -1.47 -6.14
N ILE A 21 -8.93 -1.42 -5.88
CA ILE A 21 -7.95 -2.23 -6.61
C ILE A 21 -7.62 -3.44 -5.73
N VAL A 22 -8.15 -4.60 -6.12
CA VAL A 22 -7.96 -5.88 -5.43
C VAL A 22 -6.83 -6.64 -6.16
N PRO A 23 -5.83 -7.18 -5.44
CA PRO A 23 -4.84 -8.06 -6.06
C PRO A 23 -5.55 -9.25 -6.74
N ALA A 24 -5.21 -9.55 -7.99
CA ALA A 24 -5.89 -10.60 -8.78
C ALA A 24 -5.49 -12.02 -8.33
N ASP A 25 -4.42 -12.14 -7.55
CA ASP A 25 -3.95 -13.38 -6.97
C ASP A 25 -4.05 -13.20 -5.45
N GLY A 26 -5.01 -13.91 -4.84
CA GLY A 26 -5.17 -13.94 -3.39
C GLY A 26 -3.90 -14.54 -2.79
N GLN A 27 -2.98 -13.68 -2.37
CA GLN A 27 -1.72 -14.11 -1.79
C GLN A 27 -2.00 -14.71 -0.40
N PRO A 28 -1.92 -16.04 -0.25
CA PRO A 28 -2.49 -16.77 0.89
C PRO A 28 -1.87 -16.33 2.23
N ASP A 29 -0.63 -15.86 2.20
CA ASP A 29 0.09 -15.40 3.38
C ASP A 29 -0.51 -14.10 3.96
N SER A 30 -1.07 -13.22 3.13
CA SER A 30 -1.54 -11.91 3.62
C SER A 30 -2.87 -11.97 4.37
N GLU A 31 -3.82 -12.80 3.93
CA GLU A 31 -5.07 -13.05 4.66
C GLU A 31 -4.82 -13.88 5.93
N ALA A 32 -3.94 -14.87 5.87
CA ALA A 32 -3.56 -15.67 7.04
C ALA A 32 -2.89 -14.82 8.14
N LEU A 33 -2.14 -13.78 7.75
CA LEU A 33 -1.52 -12.81 8.66
C LEU A 33 -2.48 -11.68 9.08
N GLY A 34 -3.72 -11.66 8.58
CA GLY A 34 -4.69 -10.61 8.87
C GLY A 34 -4.29 -9.22 8.33
N ILE A 35 -3.35 -9.16 7.39
CA ILE A 35 -2.90 -7.92 6.78
C ILE A 35 -3.99 -7.38 5.86
N LYS A 36 -4.40 -6.12 6.05
CA LYS A 36 -5.42 -5.47 5.22
C LYS A 36 -4.83 -4.28 4.50
N PHE A 37 -5.22 -4.09 3.25
CA PHE A 37 -4.79 -2.97 2.43
C PHE A 37 -6.02 -2.27 1.84
N SER A 38 -6.02 -0.94 1.89
CA SER A 38 -6.96 -0.12 1.14
C SER A 38 -6.25 1.08 0.53
N MET A 39 -6.76 1.52 -0.62
CA MET A 39 -6.27 2.71 -1.28
C MET A 39 -7.45 3.53 -1.80
N LEU A 40 -7.41 4.82 -1.49
CA LEU A 40 -8.35 5.80 -2.00
C LEU A 40 -7.60 6.78 -2.89
N LYS A 41 -8.22 7.16 -4.00
CA LYS A 41 -7.73 8.18 -4.92
C LYS A 41 -8.70 9.35 -4.91
N SER A 42 -8.23 10.54 -4.56
CA SER A 42 -8.96 11.79 -4.70
C SER A 42 -8.34 12.65 -5.79
N GLN A 43 -8.89 13.83 -6.09
CA GLN A 43 -8.26 14.77 -7.02
C GLN A 43 -6.88 15.26 -6.55
N ARG A 44 -6.62 15.28 -5.24
CA ARG A 44 -5.44 15.90 -4.64
C ARG A 44 -4.40 14.91 -4.14
N GLU A 45 -4.78 13.67 -3.89
CA GLU A 45 -3.89 12.70 -3.24
C GLU A 45 -4.32 11.26 -3.45
N TYR A 46 -3.36 10.35 -3.25
CA TYR A 46 -3.60 8.95 -2.93
C TYR A 46 -3.45 8.77 -1.42
N VAL A 47 -4.40 8.07 -0.81
CA VAL A 47 -4.36 7.70 0.61
C VAL A 47 -4.33 6.19 0.70
N LEU A 48 -3.26 5.64 1.24
CA LEU A 48 -3.06 4.21 1.45
C LEU A 48 -3.13 3.91 2.94
N LYS A 49 -3.79 2.80 3.29
CA LYS A 49 -3.77 2.25 4.64
C LYS A 49 -3.38 0.79 4.57
N PHE A 50 -2.36 0.42 5.34
CA PHE A 50 -1.96 -0.97 5.56
C PHE A 50 -2.15 -1.29 7.04
N TYR A 51 -3.06 -2.18 7.35
CA TYR A 51 -3.13 -2.78 8.67
C TYR A 51 -2.12 -3.93 8.72
N LEU A 52 -1.11 -3.79 9.57
CA LEU A 52 0.05 -4.66 9.70
C LEU A 52 0.09 -5.20 11.14
N PRO A 53 -0.81 -6.13 11.51
CA PRO A 53 -0.88 -6.65 12.87
C PRO A 53 0.41 -7.39 13.26
N GLY A 54 0.94 -7.07 14.44
CA GLY A 54 2.17 -7.65 14.98
C GLY A 54 3.46 -7.19 14.28
N PHE A 55 3.41 -6.18 13.40
CA PHE A 55 4.62 -5.53 12.90
C PHE A 55 4.88 -4.26 13.70
N ASP A 56 6.14 -4.05 14.06
CA ASP A 56 6.61 -2.82 14.68
C ASP A 56 7.22 -1.86 13.66
N LEU A 57 7.31 -0.58 14.02
CA LEU A 57 7.88 0.45 13.15
C LEU A 57 9.32 0.13 12.72
N ASP A 58 10.13 -0.41 13.62
CA ASP A 58 11.52 -0.83 13.34
C ASP A 58 11.61 -1.93 12.27
N GLY A 59 10.54 -2.71 12.10
CA GLY A 59 10.42 -3.73 11.07
C GLY A 59 9.79 -3.23 9.77
N ILE A 60 9.48 -1.94 9.63
CA ILE A 60 8.79 -1.40 8.45
C ILE A 60 9.73 -0.50 7.66
N ALA A 61 9.97 -0.87 6.40
CA ALA A 61 10.71 -0.08 5.44
C ALA A 61 9.79 0.41 4.31
N LEU A 62 9.80 1.71 4.07
CA LEU A 62 9.10 2.34 2.97
C LEU A 62 10.10 2.98 2.02
N THR A 63 10.13 2.52 0.77
CA THR A 63 11.04 3.03 -0.25
C THR A 63 10.29 3.47 -1.49
N THR A 64 10.79 4.51 -2.14
CA THR A 64 10.28 4.94 -3.44
C THR A 64 11.28 4.54 -4.52
N LYS A 65 10.84 3.79 -5.53
CA LYS A 65 11.70 3.26 -6.60
C LYS A 65 11.19 3.64 -8.00
N GLY A 66 12.05 3.45 -9.00
CA GLY A 66 11.71 3.50 -10.43
C GLY A 66 12.16 4.75 -11.18
N PHE A 67 12.34 4.61 -12.51
CA PHE A 67 12.51 5.72 -13.44
C PHE A 67 11.27 6.62 -13.36
N ASN A 68 11.44 7.93 -13.20
CA ASN A 68 10.38 8.90 -12.85
C ASN A 68 9.75 8.79 -11.43
N LYS A 69 10.32 8.00 -10.50
CA LYS A 69 9.90 7.92 -9.08
C LYS A 69 8.41 7.62 -8.89
N ARG A 70 7.88 6.53 -9.47
CA ARG A 70 6.42 6.21 -9.48
C ARG A 70 6.02 4.98 -8.69
N THR A 71 6.97 4.27 -8.07
CA THR A 71 6.66 3.04 -7.32
C THR A 71 6.92 3.26 -5.84
N LEU A 72 5.94 2.95 -5.00
CA LEU A 72 6.11 2.78 -3.57
C LEU A 72 6.34 1.29 -3.28
N HIS A 73 7.39 0.99 -2.53
CA HIS A 73 7.74 -0.36 -2.12
C HIS A 73 7.78 -0.40 -0.60
N LEU A 74 6.81 -1.10 -0.03
CA LEU A 74 6.66 -1.39 1.38
C LEU A 74 7.21 -2.77 1.66
N ILE A 75 8.12 -2.87 2.62
CA ILE A 75 8.58 -4.12 3.20
C ILE A 75 8.27 -4.05 4.69
N ALA A 76 7.69 -5.10 5.25
CA ALA A 76 7.55 -5.25 6.69
C ALA A 76 8.12 -6.61 7.10
N ASN A 77 8.93 -6.66 8.14
CA ASN A 77 9.50 -7.87 8.70
C ASN A 77 9.28 -7.88 10.21
N ARG A 78 8.95 -9.05 10.74
CA ARG A 78 8.98 -9.32 12.18
C ARG A 78 9.67 -10.64 12.46
N TRP A 79 10.31 -10.71 13.62
CA TRP A 79 10.94 -11.92 14.14
C TRP A 79 10.28 -12.25 15.47
N ASP A 80 9.68 -13.43 15.54
CA ASP A 80 9.01 -13.97 16.70
C ASP A 80 9.70 -15.27 17.15
N ALA A 81 9.36 -15.78 18.33
CA ALA A 81 9.91 -17.05 18.84
C ALA A 81 9.61 -18.25 17.92
N ASP A 82 8.50 -18.19 17.19
CA ASP A 82 8.01 -19.24 16.29
C ASP A 82 8.48 -19.08 14.84
N GLY A 83 9.23 -18.03 14.51
CA GLY A 83 9.78 -17.81 13.17
C GLY A 83 9.83 -16.34 12.74
N SER A 84 10.18 -16.10 11.47
CA SER A 84 10.12 -14.76 10.85
C SER A 84 8.95 -14.66 9.90
N VAL A 85 8.30 -13.50 9.91
CA VAL A 85 7.22 -13.17 8.97
C VAL A 85 7.66 -11.95 8.17
N GLN A 86 7.58 -12.07 6.84
CA GLN A 86 7.92 -11.00 5.92
C GLN A 86 6.73 -10.68 5.00
N PHE A 87 6.47 -9.39 4.83
CA PHE A 87 5.50 -8.84 3.90
C PHE A 87 6.22 -7.93 2.90
N ASP A 88 5.93 -8.09 1.62
CA ASP A 88 6.42 -7.25 0.53
C ASP A 88 5.23 -6.76 -0.30
N ARG A 89 5.15 -5.44 -0.52
CA ARG A 89 4.15 -4.87 -1.40
C ARG A 89 4.69 -3.71 -2.23
N ARG A 90 4.46 -3.80 -3.54
CA ARG A 90 4.82 -2.75 -4.50
C ARG A 90 3.56 -2.18 -5.12
N ILE A 91 3.45 -0.85 -5.11
CA ILE A 91 2.34 -0.12 -5.73
C ILE A 91 2.92 0.89 -6.70
N THR A 92 2.52 0.80 -7.96
CA THR A 92 2.92 1.74 -9.01
C THR A 92 1.79 2.73 -9.27
N PHE A 93 2.12 4.01 -9.24
CA PHE A 93 1.17 5.10 -9.39
C PHE A 93 1.17 5.68 -10.81
N SER A 94 0.08 6.37 -11.13
CA SER A 94 -0.04 7.20 -12.32
C SER A 94 0.94 8.37 -12.30
N ALA A 95 1.12 9.02 -13.46
CA ALA A 95 2.15 10.06 -13.67
C ALA A 95 2.04 11.28 -12.76
N ASP A 96 0.83 11.54 -12.30
CA ASP A 96 0.45 12.62 -11.43
C ASP A 96 0.83 12.38 -9.97
N ALA A 97 1.27 11.19 -9.54
CA ALA A 97 1.72 11.00 -8.16
C ALA A 97 3.07 11.71 -7.89
N SER A 98 3.14 12.43 -6.76
CA SER A 98 4.34 13.10 -6.28
C SER A 98 4.97 12.34 -5.12
N LEU A 99 5.76 11.31 -5.45
CA LEU A 99 6.46 10.49 -4.43
C LEU A 99 7.66 11.18 -3.78
N THR A 100 7.97 12.43 -4.15
CA THR A 100 8.97 13.26 -3.45
C THR A 100 8.43 13.90 -2.17
N SER A 101 7.11 13.97 -2.03
CA SER A 101 6.43 14.68 -0.94
C SER A 101 5.50 13.76 -0.16
N ILE A 102 5.83 12.46 -0.09
CA ILE A 102 5.02 11.49 0.64
C ILE A 102 5.05 11.80 2.14
N ARG A 103 3.94 11.49 2.80
CA ARG A 103 3.85 11.49 4.26
C ARG A 103 3.46 10.10 4.71
N ALA A 104 4.23 9.53 5.62
CA ALA A 104 3.95 8.23 6.21
C ALA A 104 3.84 8.40 7.72
N ARG A 105 2.84 7.74 8.32
CA ARG A 105 2.65 7.66 9.76
C ARG A 105 2.27 6.24 10.11
N PHE A 106 2.92 5.69 11.13
CA PHE A 106 2.57 4.39 11.67
C PHE A 106 2.00 4.58 13.07
N GLU A 107 0.78 4.13 13.27
CA GLU A 107 0.10 4.18 14.56
C GLU A 107 -0.92 3.06 14.66
N ASN A 108 -1.11 2.51 15.86
CA ASN A 108 -2.09 1.45 16.11
C ASN A 108 -2.00 0.29 15.11
N GLN A 109 -0.78 -0.16 14.80
CA GLN A 109 -0.49 -1.22 13.82
C GLN A 109 -0.95 -0.90 12.39
N THR A 110 -1.23 0.37 12.08
CA THR A 110 -1.68 0.82 10.78
C THR A 110 -0.68 1.81 10.19
N LEU A 111 -0.16 1.48 9.00
CA LEU A 111 0.64 2.41 8.21
C LEU A 111 -0.29 3.23 7.31
N HIS A 112 -0.33 4.54 7.57
CA HIS A 112 -1.00 5.53 6.76
C HIS A 112 0.02 6.20 5.84
N VAL A 113 -0.20 6.11 4.52
CA VAL A 113 0.65 6.79 3.53
C VAL A 113 -0.20 7.74 2.69
N THR A 114 0.17 9.01 2.68
CA THR A 114 -0.44 10.04 1.84
C THR A 114 0.54 10.46 0.76
N ILE A 115 0.11 10.42 -0.50
CA ILE A 115 0.92 10.76 -1.66
C ILE A 115 0.19 11.88 -2.41
N PRO A 116 0.72 13.12 -2.42
CA PRO A 116 0.13 14.21 -3.16
C PRO A 116 0.05 13.89 -4.66
N ARG A 117 -1.01 14.35 -5.32
CA ARG A 117 -1.14 14.38 -6.77
C ARG A 117 -0.70 15.76 -7.26
N LYS A 118 0.12 15.79 -8.30
CA LYS A 118 0.44 16.97 -9.08
C LYS A 118 -0.84 17.37 -9.79
N LEU A 119 -1.30 18.59 -9.56
CA LEU A 119 -2.30 19.20 -10.43
C LEU A 119 -1.65 19.27 -11.82
N ALA A 120 -2.31 18.68 -12.82
CA ALA A 120 -1.97 18.89 -14.21
C ALA A 120 -2.30 20.34 -14.60
#